data_AF-A0A373CG41-F1
#
_entry.id   AF-A0A373CG41-F1
#
_cell.length_a   1.000
_cell.length_b   1.000
_cell.length_c   1.000
_cell.angle_alpha   90.00
_cell.angle_beta   90.00
_cell.angle_gamma   90.00
#
_symmetry.space_group_name_H-M   'P 1'
#
loop_
_entity.id
_entity.type
_entity.pdbx_description
1 polymer ?
#
loop_
_entity_poly.entity_id
_entity_poly.type
_entity_poly.pdbx_seq_one_letter_code
_entity_poly.pdbx_strand_id
1 'polypeptide(L)'
;MAVWRLQVNTGGANVADYCLQNHVAALWAGKVLAYLMGNYYFSKATYEKLFDWTDEHKFKTGKYSYKEAVIDELATASPSEYLTKISIQVF
;
A
#
# COMPACT_ATOMS: atom_id res chain seq x y z
N MET A 1 -11.96 20.56 12.96
CA MET A 1 -10.76 19.81 12.55
C MET A 1 -10.93 19.46 11.07
N ALA A 2 -10.10 20.04 10.19
CA ALA A 2 -10.19 19.75 8.77
C ALA A 2 -9.47 18.43 8.47
N VAL A 3 -10.22 17.41 8.06
CA VAL A 3 -9.67 16.21 7.44
C VAL A 3 -9.27 16.61 6.03
N TRP A 4 -7.98 16.85 5.81
CA TRP A 4 -7.41 17.03 4.47
C TRP A 4 -7.42 15.67 3.77
N ARG A 5 -8.46 15.40 2.96
CA ARG A 5 -8.43 14.31 1.99
C ARG A 5 -7.55 14.74 0.83
N LEU A 6 -6.25 14.43 0.87
CA LEU A 6 -5.51 14.33 -0.38
C LEU A 6 -6.00 13.04 -1.05
N GLN A 7 -6.92 13.17 -1.99
CA GLN A 7 -7.23 12.09 -2.93
C GLN A 7 -6.02 11.94 -3.85
N VAL A 8 -5.35 10.79 -3.83
CA VAL A 8 -4.73 10.30 -5.07
C VAL A 8 -5.83 10.30 -6.12
N ASN A 9 -5.60 10.96 -7.26
CA ASN A 9 -6.50 10.89 -8.40
C ASN A 9 -6.39 9.47 -8.98
N THR A 10 -7.10 8.53 -8.39
CA THR A 10 -7.19 7.13 -8.85
C THR A 10 -8.04 7.00 -10.11
N GLY A 11 -8.46 8.10 -10.74
CA GLY A 11 -9.38 8.09 -11.88
C GLY A 11 -10.76 7.51 -11.55
N GLY A 12 -11.13 7.44 -10.26
CA GLY A 12 -12.37 6.80 -9.80
C GLY A 12 -12.21 5.33 -9.39
N ALA A 13 -11.02 4.74 -9.51
CA ALA A 13 -10.74 3.39 -9.01
C ALA A 13 -10.59 3.37 -7.47
N ASN A 14 -10.88 2.23 -6.85
CA ASN A 14 -10.51 2.01 -5.44
C ASN A 14 -8.97 2.08 -5.32
N VAL A 15 -8.45 2.65 -4.22
CA VAL A 15 -7.01 2.73 -3.95
C VAL A 15 -6.34 1.36 -3.99
N ALA A 16 -7.03 0.31 -3.54
CA ALA A 16 -6.56 -1.07 -3.64
C ALA A 16 -6.39 -1.51 -5.10
N ASP A 17 -7.41 -1.30 -5.93
CA ASP A 17 -7.34 -1.63 -7.37
C ASP A 17 -6.24 -0.84 -8.07
N TYR A 18 -6.08 0.45 -7.75
CA TYR A 18 -5.01 1.28 -8.30
C TYR A 18 -3.62 0.73 -7.94
N CYS A 19 -3.37 0.42 -6.67
CA CYS A 19 -2.10 -0.14 -6.22
C CYS A 19 -1.83 -1.52 -6.83
N LEU A 20 -2.87 -2.36 -6.95
CA LEU A 20 -2.74 -3.70 -7.54
C LEU A 20 -2.45 -3.64 -9.04
N GLN A 21 -3.15 -2.79 -9.80
CA GLN A 21 -2.97 -2.67 -11.25
C GLN A 21 -1.64 -2.02 -11.63
N ASN A 22 -1.21 -1.02 -10.88
CA ASN A 22 0.00 -0.25 -11.20
C ASN A 22 1.24 -0.79 -10.48
N HIS A 23 1.07 -1.72 -9.53
CA HIS A 23 2.13 -2.17 -8.62
C HIS A 23 2.83 -1.03 -7.86
N VAL A 24 2.15 0.10 -7.63
CA VAL A 24 2.71 1.31 -6.99
C VAL A 24 1.97 1.66 -5.70
N ALA A 25 2.55 2.60 -4.96
CA ALA A 25 1.98 3.10 -3.73
C ALA A 25 1.01 4.28 -3.95
N ALA A 26 0.14 4.54 -2.97
CA ALA A 26 -0.84 5.62 -2.99
C ALA A 26 -0.87 6.37 -1.66
N LEU A 27 -1.06 7.69 -1.68
CA LEU A 27 -1.19 8.50 -0.47
C LEU A 27 -2.65 8.59 0.00
N TRP A 28 -2.93 8.15 1.22
CA TRP A 28 -4.25 8.24 1.84
C TRP A 28 -4.15 8.52 3.34
N ALA A 29 -4.87 9.54 3.81
CA ALA A 29 -4.93 9.93 5.22
C ALA A 29 -3.54 10.08 5.89
N GLY A 30 -2.59 10.71 5.18
CA GLY A 30 -1.22 10.92 5.67
C GLY A 30 -0.34 9.66 5.65
N LYS A 31 -0.78 8.58 4.99
CA LYS A 31 0.01 7.35 4.84
C LYS A 31 0.20 7.01 3.39
N VAL A 32 1.38 6.50 3.05
CA VAL A 32 1.62 5.83 1.78
C VAL A 32 1.23 4.37 1.94
N LEU A 33 0.43 3.87 1.01
CA LEU A 33 -0.18 2.54 1.00
C LEU A 33 0.34 1.75 -0.20
N ALA A 34 0.63 0.47 -0.03
CA ALA A 34 0.81 -0.47 -1.14
C ALA A 34 0.05 -1.77 -0.86
N TYR A 35 -0.37 -2.45 -1.93
CA TYR A 35 -0.99 -3.75 -1.85
C TYR A 35 -0.13 -4.79 -2.55
N LEU A 36 0.03 -5.94 -1.90
CA LEU A 36 0.68 -7.12 -2.44
C LEU A 36 -0.38 -8.20 -2.61
N MET A 37 -0.57 -8.63 -3.85
CA MET A 37 -1.29 -9.87 -4.15
C MET A 37 -0.28 -11.00 -4.27
N GLY A 38 -0.54 -12.08 -3.57
CA GLY A 38 0.38 -13.19 -3.41
C GLY A 38 0.99 -13.27 -2.01
N ASN A 39 1.90 -14.24 -1.84
CA ASN A 39 2.41 -14.59 -0.53
C ASN A 39 3.13 -13.41 0.14
N TYR A 40 2.68 -13.07 1.36
CA TYR A 40 3.19 -11.95 2.14
C TYR A 40 4.69 -12.05 2.44
N TYR A 41 5.31 -13.24 2.43
CA TYR A 41 6.76 -13.38 2.59
C TYR A 41 7.56 -12.71 1.45
N PHE A 42 6.95 -12.51 0.28
CA PHE A 42 7.58 -11.86 -0.87
C PHE A 42 7.36 -10.34 -0.92
N SER A 43 7.17 -9.68 0.23
CA SER A 43 6.89 -8.23 0.28
C SER A 43 8.08 -7.32 -0.02
N LYS A 44 9.30 -7.85 -0.23
CA LYS A 44 10.50 -7.04 -0.45
C LYS A 44 10.35 -6.07 -1.63
N ALA A 45 9.97 -6.59 -2.80
CA ALA A 45 9.80 -5.79 -4.01
C ALA A 45 8.69 -4.73 -3.85
N THR A 46 7.66 -5.02 -3.07
CA THR A 46 6.59 -4.05 -2.75
C THR A 46 7.11 -2.90 -1.87
N TYR A 47 7.97 -3.19 -0.89
CA TYR A 47 8.61 -2.14 -0.09
C TYR A 47 9.54 -1.26 -0.91
N GLU A 48 10.36 -1.84 -1.78
CA GLU A 48 11.26 -1.09 -2.68
C GLU A 48 10.46 -0.07 -3.51
N LYS A 49 9.41 -0.52 -4.20
CA LYS A 49 8.54 0.37 -4.97
C LYS A 49 7.81 1.42 -4.11
N LEU A 50 7.41 1.06 -2.89
CA LEU A 50 6.76 2.00 -1.99
C LEU A 50 7.73 3.09 -1.52
N PHE A 51 8.99 2.76 -1.26
CA PHE A 51 10.02 3.74 -0.93
C PHE A 51 10.40 4.59 -2.15
N ASP A 52 10.60 3.98 -3.33
CA ASP A 52 10.87 4.71 -4.57
C ASP A 52 9.78 5.77 -4.84
N TRP A 53 8.51 5.38 -4.72
CA TRP A 53 7.37 6.30 -4.87
C TRP A 53 7.38 7.40 -3.80
N THR A 54 7.70 7.05 -2.56
CA THR A 54 7.77 8.01 -1.43
C THR A 54 8.87 9.05 -1.66
N ASP A 55 10.04 8.62 -2.15
CA ASP A 55 11.20 9.46 -2.43
C ASP A 55 11.00 10.32 -3.69
N GLU A 56 10.35 9.79 -4.71
CA GLU A 56 9.93 10.54 -5.91
C GLU A 56 9.06 11.74 -5.50
N HIS A 57 8.10 11.51 -4.59
CA HIS A 57 7.15 12.51 -4.11
C HIS A 57 7.68 13.34 -2.93
N LYS A 58 8.95 13.15 -2.53
CA LYS A 58 9.67 13.95 -1.51
C LYS A 58 9.03 13.90 -0.12
N PHE A 59 8.35 12.81 0.21
CA PHE A 59 7.78 12.62 1.53
C PHE A 59 8.81 12.11 2.54
N LYS A 60 8.66 12.48 3.81
CA LYS A 60 9.43 11.89 4.91
C LYS A 60 8.66 10.77 5.57
N THR A 61 9.25 9.59 5.67
CA THR A 61 8.63 8.45 6.34
C THR A 61 8.62 8.60 7.86
N GLY A 62 7.54 8.15 8.49
CA GLY A 62 7.47 7.92 9.92
C GLY A 62 8.27 6.69 10.35
N LYS A 63 8.23 6.41 11.66
CA LYS A 63 9.09 5.39 12.28
C LYS A 63 8.68 3.94 12.00
N TYR A 64 7.41 3.70 11.66
CA TYR A 64 6.86 2.35 11.59
C TYR A 64 6.12 2.11 10.28
N SER A 65 6.26 0.89 9.77
CA SER A 65 5.41 0.31 8.74
C SER A 65 4.41 -0.65 9.37
N TYR A 66 3.17 -0.62 8.89
CA TYR A 66 2.15 -1.60 9.25
C TYR A 66 1.91 -2.53 8.07
N LYS A 67 1.90 -3.83 8.34
CA LYS A 67 1.62 -4.87 7.37
C LYS A 67 0.43 -5.67 7.86
N GLU A 68 -0.64 -5.67 7.07
CA GLU A 68 -1.93 -6.23 7.43
C GLU A 68 -2.31 -7.27 6.38
N ALA A 69 -2.56 -8.50 6.82
CA ALA A 69 -3.11 -9.54 5.96
C ALA A 69 -4.62 -9.31 5.84
N VAL A 70 -5.04 -8.89 4.65
CA VAL A 70 -6.45 -8.60 4.32
C VAL A 70 -7.15 -9.88 3.87
N ILE A 71 -6.46 -10.69 3.07
CA ILE A 71 -6.85 -12.06 2.69
C ILE A 71 -5.63 -12.93 2.97
N ASP A 72 -5.81 -13.99 3.74
CA ASP A 72 -4.74 -14.89 4.19
C ASP A 72 -5.15 -16.36 4.09
N GLU A 73 -4.33 -17.23 4.70
CA GLU A 73 -4.53 -18.68 4.74
C GLU A 73 -5.84 -19.14 5.39
N LEU A 74 -6.46 -18.30 6.23
CA LEU A 74 -7.78 -18.61 6.81
C LEU A 74 -8.90 -18.33 5.80
N ALA A 75 -8.71 -17.37 4.91
CA ALA A 75 -9.68 -16.93 3.92
C ALA A 75 -9.57 -17.66 2.57
N THR A 76 -8.38 -18.12 2.19
CA THR A 76 -8.13 -18.90 0.96
C THR A 76 -7.00 -19.91 1.16
N ALA A 77 -7.12 -21.06 0.50
CA ALA A 77 -6.08 -22.08 0.49
C ALA A 77 -4.92 -21.77 -0.47
N SER A 78 -5.07 -20.77 -1.36
CA SER A 78 -4.07 -20.46 -2.38
C SER A 78 -3.23 -19.24 -2.01
N PRO A 79 -1.90 -19.38 -1.81
CA PRO A 79 -1.03 -18.24 -1.49
C PRO A 79 -0.97 -17.14 -2.55
N SER A 80 -1.35 -17.44 -3.80
CA SER A 80 -1.43 -16.42 -4.87
C SER A 80 -2.60 -15.46 -4.70
N GLU A 81 -3.61 -15.86 -3.93
CA GLU A 81 -4.82 -15.07 -3.65
C GLU A 81 -4.72 -14.26 -2.35
N TYR A 82 -3.62 -14.42 -1.61
CA TYR A 82 -3.39 -13.61 -0.41
C TYR A 82 -3.31 -12.14 -0.80
N LEU A 83 -3.87 -11.28 0.04
CA LEU A 83 -3.84 -9.85 -0.14
C LEU A 83 -3.27 -9.22 1.12
N THR A 84 -2.16 -8.53 0.97
CA THR A 84 -1.50 -7.82 2.08
C THR A 84 -1.49 -6.33 1.81
N LYS A 85 -1.94 -5.54 2.78
CA LYS A 85 -1.85 -4.08 2.78
C LYS A 85 -0.63 -3.66 3.59
N ILE A 86 0.23 -2.84 2.99
CA ILE A 86 1.38 -2.21 3.64
C ILE A 86 1.09 -0.72 3.76
N SER A 87 1.36 -0.12 4.91
CA SER A 87 1.19 1.32 5.11
C SER A 87 2.30 1.94 5.94
N ILE A 88 2.76 3.13 5.54
CA ILE A 88 3.78 3.91 6.26
C ILE A 88 3.26 5.34 6.41
N GLN A 89 3.33 5.90 7.62
CA GLN A 89 3.02 7.31 7.85
C GLN A 89 4.01 8.19 7.09
N VAL A 90 3.55 9.30 6.51
CA VAL A 90 4.41 10.30 5.86
C VAL A 90 4.09 11.73 6.30
N PHE A 91 5.06 12.63 6.09
CA PHE A 91 5.03 14.06 6.42
C PHE A 91 5.63 14.90 5.30
#